data_AF-A0A804IYY4-F1
#
_entry.id   AF-A0A804IYY4-F1
#
_cell.length_a   1.000
_cell.length_b   1.000
_cell.length_c   1.000
_cell.angle_alpha   90.00
_cell.angle_beta   90.00
_cell.angle_gamma   90.00
#
_symmetry.space_group_name_H-M   'P 1'
#
loop_
_entity.id
_entity.type
_entity.pdbx_description
1 polymer ?
#
loop_
_entity_poly.entity_id
_entity_poly.type
_entity_poly.pdbx_seq_one_letter_code
_entity_poly.pdbx_strand_id
1 'polypeptide(L)'
;MAYKFHEDEHGEVIADLCGSTLRAPHGCHAQYMANMGSTASLVMSITICEHKDEASGGDQQQKGQKLWSLVVYHHTSPMLVPFPLRYACEFLMHVFGVQLNKEVELAAQTKEKHIL
;
A
#
# COMPACT_ATOMS: atom_id res chain seq x y z
N MET A 1 9.29 -7.37 17.85
CA MET A 1 7.87 -6.96 17.79
C MET A 1 7.54 -6.28 19.11
N ALA A 2 7.32 -4.97 19.10
CA ALA A 2 6.71 -4.30 20.24
C ALA A 2 5.19 -4.35 20.03
N TYR A 3 4.46 -4.94 20.97
CA TYR A 3 3.00 -4.91 20.96
C TYR A 3 2.57 -3.57 21.55
N LYS A 4 1.80 -2.81 20.78
CA LYS A 4 1.14 -1.61 21.27
C LYS A 4 -0.24 -2.00 21.77
N PHE A 5 -0.60 -1.55 22.95
CA PHE A 5 -1.90 -1.81 23.55
C PHE A 5 -2.68 -0.50 23.63
N HIS A 6 -3.98 -0.60 23.42
CA HIS A 6 -4.92 0.52 23.49
C HIS A 6 -6.03 0.16 24.48
N GLU A 7 -6.38 1.10 25.36
CA GLU A 7 -7.60 1.01 26.15
C GLU A 7 -8.79 1.37 25.27
N ASP A 8 -9.84 0.56 25.33
CA ASP A 8 -11.12 0.88 24.70
C ASP A 8 -12.03 1.68 25.64
N GLU A 9 -13.17 2.16 25.13
CA GLU A 9 -14.13 2.95 25.92
C GLU A 9 -14.81 2.17 27.06
N HIS A 10 -14.59 0.85 27.14
CA HIS A 10 -15.18 -0.06 28.12
C HIS A 10 -14.15 -0.55 29.15
N GLY A 11 -12.90 -0.09 29.08
CA GLY A 11 -11.81 -0.47 29.98
C GLY A 11 -11.11 -1.79 29.61
N GLU A 12 -11.35 -2.31 28.41
CA GLU A 12 -10.64 -3.46 27.86
C GLU A 12 -9.33 -3.02 27.19
N VAL A 13 -8.29 -3.86 27.33
CA VAL A 13 -6.98 -3.63 26.70
C VAL A 13 -6.91 -4.44 25.40
N ILE A 14 -6.87 -3.74 24.27
CA ILE A 14 -6.83 -4.33 22.94
C ILE A 14 -5.42 -4.21 22.36
N ALA A 15 -4.91 -5.28 21.76
CA ALA A 15 -3.64 -5.27 21.05
C ALA A 15 -3.77 -4.63 19.66
N ASP A 16 -2.84 -3.75 19.30
CA ASP A 16 -2.70 -3.22 17.94
C ASP A 16 -2.18 -4.29 16.99
N LEU A 17 -3.02 -4.69 16.03
CA LEU A 17 -2.70 -5.70 15.02
C LEU A 17 -2.43 -5.09 13.64
N CYS A 18 -2.34 -3.77 13.49
CA CYS A 18 -2.19 -3.12 12.17
C CYS A 18 -0.95 -3.60 11.40
N GLY A 19 0.15 -3.91 12.11
CA GLY A 19 1.37 -4.47 11.53
C GLY A 19 1.42 -5.99 11.42
N SER A 20 0.36 -6.71 11.82
CA SER A 20 0.35 -8.18 11.82
C SER A 20 0.04 -8.75 10.44
N THR A 21 0.90 -9.66 9.96
CA THR A 21 0.65 -10.42 8.71
C THR A 21 -0.50 -11.43 8.82
N LEU A 22 -1.00 -11.68 10.03
CA LEU A 22 -2.12 -12.58 10.32
C LEU A 22 -3.41 -11.83 10.70
N ARG A 23 -3.45 -10.50 10.53
CA ARG A 23 -4.64 -9.70 10.83
C ARG A 23 -5.82 -10.19 9.98
N ALA A 24 -6.93 -10.54 10.63
CA ALA A 24 -8.14 -10.93 9.95
C ALA A 24 -8.70 -9.76 9.10
N PRO A 25 -9.26 -10.03 7.91
CA PRO A 25 -9.96 -9.01 7.15
C PRO A 25 -11.23 -8.59 7.91
N HIS A 26 -11.64 -7.33 7.71
CA HIS A 26 -12.95 -6.90 8.20
C HIS A 26 -14.07 -7.70 7.52
N GLY A 27 -15.18 -7.96 8.23
CA GLY A 27 -16.26 -8.82 7.73
C GLY A 27 -16.84 -8.37 6.38
N CYS A 28 -16.94 -7.06 6.14
CA CYS A 28 -17.38 -6.54 4.84
C CYS A 28 -16.43 -6.93 3.69
N HIS A 29 -15.12 -6.98 3.94
CA HIS A 29 -14.14 -7.37 2.92
C HIS A 29 -14.14 -8.89 2.70
N ALA A 30 -14.35 -9.68 3.74
CA ALA A 30 -14.52 -11.13 3.61
C ALA A 30 -15.73 -11.47 2.71
N GLN A 31 -16.87 -10.79 2.93
CA GLN A 31 -18.04 -10.97 2.07
C GLN A 31 -17.81 -10.48 0.64
N TYR A 32 -17.09 -9.37 0.47
CA TYR A 32 -16.70 -8.87 -0.86
C TYR A 32 -15.88 -9.91 -1.65
N MET A 33 -14.88 -10.54 -1.02
CA MET A 33 -14.09 -11.61 -1.64
C MET A 33 -14.95 -12.82 -2.01
N ALA A 34 -15.86 -13.23 -1.13
CA ALA A 34 -16.80 -14.32 -1.39
C ALA A 34 -17.70 -14.02 -2.61
N ASN A 35 -18.25 -12.80 -2.69
CA ASN A 35 -19.06 -12.36 -3.82
C ASN A 35 -18.28 -12.32 -5.14
N MET A 36 -16.97 -12.08 -5.08
CA MET A 36 -16.08 -12.11 -6.25
C MET A 36 -15.66 -13.54 -6.65
N GLY A 37 -15.94 -14.56 -5.82
CA GLY A 37 -15.43 -15.92 -6.03
C GLY A 37 -13.94 -16.06 -5.74
N SER A 38 -13.35 -15.14 -4.98
CA SER A 38 -11.95 -15.19 -4.56
C SER A 38 -11.83 -15.75 -3.14
N THR A 39 -11.11 -16.86 -2.99
CA THR A 39 -10.89 -17.54 -1.70
C THR A 39 -9.62 -17.08 -1.01
N ALA A 40 -8.62 -16.64 -1.76
CA ALA A 40 -7.39 -16.07 -1.23
C ALA A 40 -6.98 -14.83 -2.02
N SER A 41 -6.38 -13.87 -1.33
CA SER A 41 -5.85 -12.66 -1.96
C SER A 41 -4.53 -12.24 -1.36
N LEU A 42 -3.66 -11.66 -2.20
CA LEU A 42 -2.46 -10.95 -1.78
C LEU A 42 -2.50 -9.55 -2.40
N VAL A 43 -2.40 -8.53 -1.55
CA VAL A 43 -2.44 -7.11 -1.96
C VAL A 43 -1.10 -6.49 -1.61
N MET A 44 -0.49 -5.78 -2.55
CA MET A 44 0.70 -4.95 -2.31
C MET A 44 0.46 -3.54 -2.82
N SER A 45 0.95 -2.54 -2.09
CA SER A 45 0.81 -1.13 -2.47
C SER A 45 1.95 -0.67 -3.38
N ILE A 46 1.61 0.20 -4.32
CA ILE A 46 2.56 0.98 -5.11
C ILE A 46 2.48 2.42 -4.61
N THR A 47 3.58 2.92 -4.07
CA THR A 47 3.71 4.31 -3.64
C THR A 47 4.62 5.07 -4.57
N ILE A 48 4.27 6.33 -4.85
CA ILE A 48 5.09 7.27 -5.60
C ILE A 48 5.52 8.41 -4.68
N CYS A 49 6.64 9.04 -5.00
CA CYS A 49 7.06 10.23 -4.29
C CYS A 49 6.42 11.47 -4.90
N GLU A 50 5.77 12.30 -4.10
CA GLU A 50 5.36 13.63 -4.54
C GLU A 50 6.47 14.63 -4.20
N HIS A 51 6.91 15.38 -5.22
CA HIS A 51 7.70 16.59 -4.99
C HIS A 51 6.71 17.68 -4.62
N LYS A 52 6.75 18.19 -3.38
CA LYS A 52 6.02 19.43 -3.09
C LYS A 52 6.71 20.54 -3.86
N ASP A 53 5.95 21.31 -4.65
CA ASP A 53 6.46 22.53 -5.25
C ASP A 53 6.92 23.47 -4.14
N GLU A 54 8.13 23.99 -4.29
CA GLU A 54 8.84 24.93 -3.42
C GLU A 54 8.16 26.32 -3.40
N ALA A 55 6.84 26.38 -3.22
CA ALA A 55 6.04 27.61 -3.16
C ALA A 55 5.35 27.81 -1.79
N SER A 56 5.54 26.90 -0.84
CA SER A 56 5.06 27.04 0.54
C SER A 56 6.24 27.00 1.50
N GLY A 57 6.80 28.18 1.78
CA GLY A 57 7.84 28.34 2.79
C GLY A 57 7.31 27.93 4.17
N GLY A 58 8.05 27.05 4.85
CA GLY A 58 7.81 26.69 6.25
C GLY A 58 8.02 25.20 6.54
N ASP A 59 9.17 24.91 7.13
CA ASP A 59 9.55 23.71 7.91
C ASP A 59 9.54 22.30 7.30
N GLN A 60 10.74 21.71 7.33
CA GLN A 60 11.08 20.28 7.31
C GLN A 60 10.41 19.42 6.23
N GLN A 61 11.05 19.49 5.07
CA GLN A 61 11.15 18.55 3.96
C GLN A 61 10.90 17.06 4.30
N GLN A 62 9.65 16.69 4.53
CA GLN A 62 9.19 15.32 4.36
C GLN A 62 8.67 15.18 2.93
N LYS A 63 9.51 14.61 2.06
CA LYS A 63 9.12 14.11 0.74
C LYS A 63 7.92 13.18 0.93
N GLY A 64 6.72 13.62 0.57
CA GLY A 64 5.50 12.87 0.80
C GLY A 64 5.48 11.61 -0.06
N GLN A 65 5.16 10.46 0.53
CA GLN A 65 4.81 9.26 -0.23
C GLN A 65 3.30 9.22 -0.42
N LYS A 66 2.85 9.09 -1.66
CA LYS A 66 1.44 8.92 -2.01
C LYS A 66 1.18 7.49 -2.45
N LEU A 67 0.08 6.92 -1.98
CA LEU A 67 -0.45 5.67 -2.52
C LEU A 67 -0.96 5.93 -3.95
N TRP A 68 -0.30 5.35 -4.94
CA TRP A 68 -0.68 5.50 -6.34
C TRP A 68 -1.66 4.41 -6.76
N SER A 69 -1.37 3.15 -6.43
CA SER A 69 -2.26 2.04 -6.75
C SER A 69 -1.98 0.80 -5.89
N LEU A 70 -2.77 -0.26 -6.11
CA LEU A 70 -2.61 -1.57 -5.49
C LEU A 70 -2.41 -2.62 -6.59
N VAL A 71 -1.46 -3.52 -6.38
CA VAL A 71 -1.37 -4.78 -7.13
C VAL A 71 -2.10 -5.84 -6.32
N VAL A 72 -3.13 -6.42 -6.92
CA VAL A 72 -4.00 -7.39 -6.26
C VAL A 72 -3.96 -8.73 -6.98
N TYR A 73 -3.63 -9.78 -6.23
CA TYR A 73 -3.70 -11.16 -6.68
C TYR A 73 -4.91 -11.86 -6.05
N HIS A 74 -5.63 -12.65 -6.85
CA HIS A 74 -6.80 -13.42 -6.44
C HIS A 74 -6.60 -14.89 -6.79
N HIS A 75 -7.06 -15.78 -5.91
CA HIS A 75 -7.04 -17.22 -6.16
C HIS A 75 -8.38 -17.84 -5.76
N THR A 76 -8.88 -18.77 -6.58
CA THR A 76 -10.18 -19.46 -6.37
C THR A 76 -10.08 -20.64 -5.40
N SER A 77 -8.88 -20.94 -4.92
CA SER A 77 -8.64 -21.92 -3.85
C SER A 77 -7.79 -21.29 -2.75
N PRO A 78 -7.82 -21.83 -1.51
CA PRO A 78 -6.94 -21.39 -0.45
C PRO A 78 -5.47 -21.49 -0.89
N MET A 79 -4.72 -20.40 -0.72
CA MET A 79 -3.31 -20.34 -1.09
C MET A 79 -2.53 -19.52 -0.04
N LEU A 80 -1.48 -20.12 0.51
CA LEU A 80 -0.55 -19.44 1.42
C LEU A 80 0.78 -19.20 0.71
N VAL A 81 1.14 -17.93 0.53
CA VAL A 81 2.43 -17.53 -0.04
C VAL A 81 3.45 -17.40 1.09
N PRO A 82 4.60 -18.12 1.08
CA PRO A 82 5.61 -18.03 2.12
C PRO A 82 6.17 -16.62 2.32
N PHE A 83 6.58 -16.28 3.55
CA PHE A 83 7.11 -14.96 3.88
C PHE A 83 8.29 -14.50 2.99
N PRO A 84 9.30 -15.33 2.68
CA PRO A 84 10.41 -14.91 1.81
C PRO A 84 9.95 -14.43 0.43
N LEU A 85 8.91 -15.07 -0.13
CA LEU A 85 8.35 -14.68 -1.42
C LEU A 85 7.57 -13.36 -1.31
N ARG A 86 6.77 -13.16 -0.25
CA ARG A 86 6.09 -11.89 -0.01
C ARG A 86 7.07 -10.73 0.13
N TYR A 87 8.18 -10.95 0.84
CA TYR A 87 9.24 -9.96 1.02
C TYR A 87 9.96 -9.63 -0.30
N ALA A 88 10.24 -10.63 -1.13
CA ALA A 88 10.78 -10.41 -2.46
C ALA A 88 9.81 -9.60 -3.36
N CYS A 89 8.51 -9.90 -3.28
CA CYS A 89 7.50 -9.15 -4.01
C CYS A 89 7.36 -7.71 -3.50
N GLU A 90 7.46 -7.46 -2.19
CA GLU A 90 7.47 -6.12 -1.60
C GLU A 90 8.63 -5.28 -2.16
N PHE A 91 9.83 -5.85 -2.21
CA PHE A 91 10.98 -5.20 -2.83
C PHE A 91 10.73 -4.90 -4.32
N LEU A 92 10.17 -5.85 -5.07
CA LEU A 92 9.82 -5.64 -6.47
C LEU A 92 8.83 -4.48 -6.65
N MET A 93 7.81 -4.37 -5.79
CA MET A 93 6.84 -3.28 -5.82
C MET A 93 7.48 -1.93 -5.50
N HIS A 94 8.46 -1.90 -4.59
CA HIS A 94 9.21 -0.68 -4.30
C HIS A 94 10.00 -0.19 -5.52
N VAL A 95 10.75 -1.10 -6.17
CA VAL A 95 11.50 -0.76 -7.40
C VAL A 95 10.56 -0.35 -8.53
N PHE A 96 9.43 -1.04 -8.68
CA PHE A 96 8.40 -0.71 -9.65
C PHE A 96 7.84 0.71 -9.43
N GLY A 97 7.52 1.07 -8.18
CA GLY A 97 7.02 2.41 -7.84
C GLY A 97 7.99 3.53 -8.23
N VAL A 98 9.30 3.32 -8.04
CA VAL A 98 10.33 4.30 -8.45
C VAL A 98 10.35 4.48 -9.97
N GLN A 99 10.31 3.39 -10.74
CA GLN A 99 10.32 3.48 -12.20
C GLN A 99 9.02 4.10 -12.74
N LEU A 100 7.89 3.73 -12.14
CA LEU A 100 6.60 4.30 -12.49
C LEU A 100 6.56 5.81 -12.25
N ASN A 101 7.09 6.27 -11.11
CA ASN A 101 7.17 7.70 -10.83
C ASN A 101 7.95 8.46 -11.91
N LYS A 102 9.10 7.92 -12.33
CA LYS A 102 9.91 8.50 -13.41
C LYS A 102 9.15 8.56 -14.74
N GLU A 103 8.45 7.50 -15.13
CA GLU A 103 7.66 7.47 -16.37
C GLU A 103 6.50 8.48 -16.33
N VAL A 104 5.83 8.61 -15.19
CA VAL A 104 4.75 9.58 -14.99
C VAL A 104 5.27 11.02 -15.12
N GLU A 105 6.42 11.33 -14.52
CA GLU A 105 7.08 12.64 -14.65
C GLU A 105 7.50 12.94 -16.09
N LEU A 106 8.09 11.97 -16.80
CA LEU A 106 8.46 12.10 -18.21
C LEU A 106 7.24 12.34 -19.12
N ALA A 107 6.13 11.63 -18.86
CA ALA A 107 4.88 11.82 -19.58
C ALA A 107 4.28 13.22 -19.34
N ALA A 108 4.40 13.76 -18.12
CA ALA A 108 3.95 15.12 -17.81
C ALA A 108 4.78 16.17 -18.57
N GLN A 109 6.11 16.07 -18.55
CA GLN A 109 7.00 16.98 -19.29
C GLN A 109 6.77 16.94 -20.81
N THR A 110 6.47 15.76 -21.35
CA THR A 110 6.19 15.61 -22.79
C THR A 110 4.88 16.30 -23.18
N LYS A 111 3.85 16.22 -22.32
CA LYS A 111 2.58 16.93 -22.53
C LYS A 111 2.76 18.45 -22.48
N GLU A 112 3.52 18.96 -21.51
CA GLU A 112 3.82 20.40 -21.40
C GLU A 112 4.53 20.94 -22.65
N LYS A 113 5.52 20.21 -23.17
CA LYS A 113 6.25 20.58 -24.39
C LYS A 113 5.42 20.54 -25.67
N HIS A 114 4.31 19.78 -25.70
CA HIS A 114 3.42 19.72 -26.85
C HIS A 114 2.35 20.83 -26.82
N ILE A 115 2.13 21.48 -25.68
CA ILE A 115 1.15 22.56 -25.53
C ILE A 115 1.77 23.94 -25.83
N LEU A 116 3.10 24.07 -25.68
CA LEU A 116 3.90 25.26 -26.01
C LEU A 116 4.40 25.23 -27.46
#